data_AF-A0A813C0A1-F1
#
_entry.id   AF-A0A813C0A1-F1
#
_cell.length_a   1.000
_cell.length_b   1.000
_cell.length_c   1.000
_cell.angle_alpha   90.00
_cell.angle_beta   90.00
_cell.angle_gamma   90.00
#
_symmetry.space_group_name_H-M   'P 1'
#
loop_
_entity.id
_entity.type
_entity.pdbx_description
1 polymer ?
#
loop_
_entity_poly.entity_id
_entity_poly.type
_entity_poly.pdbx_seq_one_letter_code
_entity_poly.pdbx_strand_id
1 'polypeptide(L)'
;MSQALVPRDGADFKASLDTLALNFSLAPEIQARLLAEGLSHLEELRFFFDNEEHVGRWVAKLGLGDKTMLETSRLRRAWAAVRLYFSTSEQNRSKVALNCVRSLYFQLTTVQRKRKLGDNLYTEEAETEEAIAKDADTYLDKLYTLLLAYSMAGVHPLPGTDPAKEVSLSASSVEFVGVPLDVAMAYYFRAKKCVAALAPSRRLQWLQAKDVEERSEWVTRFRQGTSSLGVVIKQVMEARDAHWVVTSPAAASGAGEQQATGGKAGCGCA
;
A
#
# COMPACT_ATOMS: atom_id res chain seq x y z
N MET A 1 12.40 20.65 6.32
CA MET A 1 13.04 19.38 5.97
C MET A 1 12.83 18.43 7.13
N SER A 2 11.97 17.43 6.96
CA SER A 2 11.62 16.47 8.03
C SER A 2 12.81 15.52 8.23
N GLN A 3 13.66 15.80 9.21
CA GLN A 3 14.73 14.88 9.59
C GLN A 3 14.08 13.61 10.13
N ALA A 4 14.27 12.51 9.42
CA ALA A 4 13.78 11.20 9.83
C ALA A 4 14.42 10.85 11.18
N LEU A 5 13.59 10.54 12.18
CA LEU A 5 14.00 10.40 13.57
C LEU A 5 14.99 9.27 13.82
N VAL A 6 15.08 8.26 12.95
CA VAL A 6 15.99 7.11 13.05
C VAL A 6 16.20 6.51 11.64
N PRO A 7 17.38 5.94 11.32
CA PRO A 7 17.69 5.46 9.96
C PRO A 7 16.85 4.29 9.45
N ARG A 8 16.80 4.22 8.12
CA ARG A 8 16.14 3.19 7.31
C ARG A 8 16.90 1.86 7.39
N ASP A 9 16.19 0.75 7.20
CA ASP A 9 16.77 -0.59 7.08
C ASP A 9 17.99 -0.57 6.12
N GLY A 10 19.17 -0.92 6.63
CA GLY A 10 20.44 -0.93 5.89
C GLY A 10 21.45 0.18 6.22
N ALA A 11 21.17 1.08 7.17
CA ALA A 11 22.15 2.08 7.62
C ALA A 11 23.14 1.53 8.68
N ASP A 12 24.39 1.97 8.63
CA ASP A 12 25.42 1.63 9.61
C ASP A 12 24.98 2.02 11.04
N PHE A 13 25.24 1.14 12.03
CA PHE A 13 24.88 1.36 13.44
C PHE A 13 25.40 2.69 13.97
N LYS A 14 26.64 3.05 13.61
CA LYS A 14 27.28 4.30 13.98
C LYS A 14 26.48 5.52 13.52
N ALA A 15 26.01 5.55 12.27
CA ALA A 15 25.22 6.65 11.75
C ALA A 15 23.85 6.77 12.46
N SER A 16 23.27 5.64 12.85
CA SER A 16 22.03 5.59 13.63
C SER A 16 22.23 6.14 15.05
N LEU A 17 23.33 5.77 15.68
CA LEU A 17 23.70 6.25 17.01
C LEU A 17 24.05 7.75 16.98
N ASP A 18 24.77 8.23 15.96
CA ASP A 18 25.10 9.65 15.77
C ASP A 18 23.82 10.49 15.67
N THR A 19 22.84 10.01 14.90
CA THR A 19 21.52 10.68 14.76
C THR A 19 20.74 10.69 16.07
N LEU A 20 20.71 9.56 16.79
CA LEU A 20 20.07 9.48 18.11
C LEU A 20 20.74 10.44 19.09
N ALA A 21 22.07 10.48 19.09
CA ALA A 21 22.82 11.32 20.00
C ALA A 21 22.65 12.81 19.74
N LEU A 22 22.55 13.23 18.48
CA LEU A 22 22.20 14.60 18.12
C LEU A 22 20.80 14.97 18.63
N ASN A 23 19.81 14.10 18.42
CA ASN A 23 18.41 14.35 18.81
C ASN A 23 18.21 14.47 20.33
N PHE A 24 18.94 13.68 21.11
CA PHE A 24 18.84 13.69 22.57
C PHE A 24 19.97 14.49 23.26
N SER A 25 20.85 15.11 22.46
CA SER A 25 22.02 15.85 22.92
C SER A 25 22.91 15.03 23.87
N LEU A 26 23.16 13.76 23.52
CA LEU A 26 23.97 12.85 24.33
C LEU A 26 25.44 13.24 24.30
N ALA A 27 26.09 13.20 25.46
CA ALA A 27 27.52 13.48 25.56
C ALA A 27 28.34 12.47 24.71
N PRO A 28 29.45 12.91 24.08
CA PRO A 28 30.27 12.06 23.21
C PRO A 28 30.89 10.87 23.95
N GLU A 29 31.11 10.98 25.26
CA GLU A 29 31.62 9.89 26.11
C GLU A 29 30.63 8.74 26.23
N ILE A 30 29.32 9.04 26.25
CA ILE A 30 28.26 8.01 26.25
C ILE A 30 28.22 7.29 24.91
N GLN A 31 28.34 8.03 23.81
CA GLN A 31 28.34 7.47 22.46
C GLN A 31 29.54 6.55 22.24
N ALA A 32 30.74 7.00 22.61
CA ALA A 32 31.98 6.22 22.51
C ALA A 32 31.89 4.92 23.31
N ARG A 33 31.28 4.97 24.49
CA ARG A 33 31.06 3.78 25.32
C ARG A 33 30.01 2.85 24.74
N LEU A 34 28.88 3.35 24.25
CA LEU A 34 27.87 2.52 23.57
C LEU A 34 28.43 1.81 22.32
N LEU A 35 29.33 2.46 21.57
CA LEU A 35 30.04 1.83 20.45
C LEU A 35 31.03 0.75 20.90
N ALA A 36 31.62 0.89 22.09
CA ALA A 36 32.57 -0.07 22.65
C ALA A 36 31.90 -1.32 23.23
N GLU A 37 30.61 -1.27 23.57
CA GLU A 37 29.86 -2.41 24.13
C GLU A 37 29.45 -3.46 23.06
N GLY A 38 29.85 -3.25 21.79
CA GLY A 38 29.71 -4.26 20.73
C GLY A 38 28.29 -4.42 20.17
N LEU A 39 27.44 -3.41 20.33
CA LEU A 39 26.09 -3.41 19.76
C LEU A 39 26.17 -3.34 18.23
N SER A 40 25.46 -4.24 17.55
CA SER A 40 25.47 -4.35 16.09
C SER A 40 24.33 -3.57 15.44
N HIS A 41 23.22 -3.38 16.15
CA HIS A 41 22.01 -2.72 15.68
C HIS A 41 21.36 -1.86 16.77
N LEU A 42 20.60 -0.85 16.35
CA LEU A 42 19.90 0.04 17.28
C LEU A 42 18.80 -0.68 18.09
N GLU A 43 18.29 -1.80 17.57
CA GLU A 43 17.29 -2.62 18.26
C GLU A 43 17.85 -3.29 19.52
N GLU A 44 19.13 -3.66 19.52
CA GLU A 44 19.79 -4.26 20.69
C GLU A 44 19.86 -3.29 21.87
N LEU A 45 19.91 -1.98 21.60
CA LEU A 45 19.89 -0.94 22.63
C LEU A 45 18.61 -0.98 23.49
N ARG A 46 17.49 -1.49 22.96
CA ARG A 46 16.25 -1.68 23.75
C ARG A 46 16.44 -2.71 24.86
N PHE A 47 17.25 -3.74 24.61
CA PHE A 47 17.53 -4.83 25.55
C PHE A 47 18.81 -4.60 26.36
N PHE A 48 19.65 -3.65 25.96
CA PHE A 48 20.90 -3.32 26.65
C PHE A 48 20.70 -2.87 28.11
N PHE A 49 19.59 -2.19 28.39
CA PHE A 49 19.18 -1.87 29.76
C PHE A 49 17.90 -2.62 30.10
N ASP A 50 17.83 -3.19 31.31
CA ASP A 50 16.61 -3.84 31.80
C ASP A 50 15.61 -2.83 32.37
N ASN A 51 16.12 -1.80 33.06
CA ASN A 51 15.33 -0.78 33.75
C ASN A 51 16.04 0.58 33.77
N GLU A 52 15.30 1.64 34.14
CA GLU A 52 15.85 3.01 34.21
C GLU A 52 16.93 3.18 35.29
N GLU A 53 16.98 2.30 36.29
CA GLU A 53 18.03 2.31 37.31
C GLU A 53 19.37 1.81 36.76
N HIS A 54 19.35 0.81 35.87
CA HIS A 54 20.53 0.31 35.17
C HIS A 54 21.16 1.41 34.31
N VAL A 55 20.34 2.24 33.66
CA VAL A 55 20.85 3.43 32.94
C VAL A 55 21.63 4.35 33.87
N GLY A 56 21.09 4.65 35.05
CA GLY A 56 21.75 5.53 36.03
C GLY A 56 23.05 4.93 36.58
N ARG A 57 23.05 3.64 36.94
CA ARG A 57 24.26 2.93 37.41
C ARG A 57 25.33 2.87 36.32
N TRP A 58 24.94 2.72 35.06
CA TRP A 58 25.84 2.67 33.93
C TRP A 58 26.47 4.05 33.66
N VAL A 59 25.67 5.13 33.65
CA VAL A 59 26.19 6.49 33.48
C VAL A 59 27.08 6.92 34.66
N ALA A 60 26.78 6.49 35.88
CA ALA A 60 27.62 6.77 37.05
C ALA A 60 29.04 6.18 36.92
N LYS A 61 29.19 5.04 36.25
CA LYS A 61 30.51 4.42 35.99
C LYS A 61 31.37 5.21 34.99
N LEU A 62 30.79 6.16 34.26
CA LEU A 62 31.50 7.01 33.29
C LEU A 62 32.27 8.16 33.94
N GLY A 63 32.02 8.47 35.22
CA GLY A 63 32.76 9.51 35.94
C GLY A 63 32.54 10.94 35.38
N LEU A 64 31.34 11.23 34.87
CA LEU A 64 31.00 12.49 34.19
C LEU A 64 30.87 13.72 35.14
N GLY A 65 31.21 13.58 36.42
CA GLY A 65 31.13 14.64 37.42
C GLY A 65 29.71 15.24 37.55
N ASP A 66 29.62 16.57 37.56
CA ASP A 66 28.35 17.31 37.71
C ASP A 66 27.34 17.06 36.58
N LYS A 67 27.80 16.58 35.42
CA LYS A 67 26.94 16.29 34.26
C LYS A 67 26.24 14.93 34.35
N THR A 68 26.60 14.10 35.33
CA THR A 68 26.10 12.72 35.46
C THR A 68 24.57 12.64 35.51
N MET A 69 23.90 13.51 36.29
CA MET A 69 22.43 13.49 36.40
C MET A 69 21.74 13.94 35.10
N LEU A 70 22.29 14.96 34.44
CA LEU A 70 21.76 15.48 33.19
C LEU A 70 21.86 14.44 32.07
N GLU A 71 23.02 13.82 31.94
CA GLU A 71 23.28 12.78 30.95
C GLU A 71 22.49 11.49 31.23
N THR A 72 22.32 11.12 32.50
CA THR A 72 21.42 10.04 32.90
C THR A 72 19.99 10.30 32.38
N SER A 73 19.50 11.52 32.54
CA SER A 73 18.16 11.90 32.10
C SER A 73 18.01 11.94 30.57
N ARG A 74 19.06 12.32 29.85
CA ARG A 74 19.09 12.30 28.37
C ARG A 74 19.12 10.86 27.85
N LEU A 75 19.97 10.01 28.43
CA LEU A 75 20.08 8.62 28.03
C LEU A 75 18.80 7.83 28.34
N ARG A 76 18.13 8.08 29.48
CA ARG A 76 16.81 7.49 29.77
C ARG A 76 15.77 7.86 28.72
N ARG A 77 15.71 9.13 28.31
CA ARG A 77 14.79 9.60 27.26
C ARG A 77 15.11 8.97 25.91
N ALA A 78 16.39 8.89 25.55
CA ALA A 78 16.83 8.25 24.31
C ALA A 78 16.46 6.76 24.30
N TRP A 79 16.73 6.04 25.39
CA TRP A 79 16.41 4.62 25.52
C TRP A 79 14.91 4.36 25.50
N ALA A 80 14.11 5.15 26.22
CA ALA A 80 12.65 5.07 26.19
C ALA A 80 12.09 5.32 24.79
N ALA A 81 12.65 6.27 24.04
CA ALA A 81 12.25 6.55 22.66
C ALA A 81 12.58 5.39 21.72
N VAL A 82 13.74 4.74 21.87
CA VAL A 82 14.12 3.55 21.09
C VAL A 82 13.17 2.38 21.41
N ARG A 83 12.88 2.13 22.69
CA ARG A 83 11.91 1.10 23.11
C ARG A 83 10.51 1.36 22.55
N LEU A 84 10.04 2.59 22.64
CA LEU A 84 8.74 2.99 22.10
C LEU A 84 8.71 2.84 20.58
N TYR A 85 9.76 3.24 19.89
CA TYR A 85 9.85 3.12 18.43
C TYR A 85 9.76 1.67 17.98
N PHE A 86 10.58 0.77 18.55
CA PHE A 86 10.54 -0.64 18.18
C PHE A 86 9.25 -1.34 18.63
N SER A 87 8.73 -1.02 19.82
CA SER A 87 7.42 -1.53 20.23
C SER A 87 6.30 -1.05 19.32
N THR A 88 6.35 0.20 18.86
CA THR A 88 5.38 0.76 17.92
C THR A 88 5.58 0.21 16.51
N SER A 89 6.82 -0.04 16.07
CA SER A 89 7.09 -0.63 14.75
C SER A 89 6.71 -2.11 14.71
N GLU A 90 6.93 -2.87 15.78
CA GLU A 90 6.43 -4.24 15.99
C GLU A 90 4.90 -4.28 16.03
N GLN A 91 4.29 -3.36 16.78
CA GLN A 91 2.84 -3.20 16.78
C GLN A 91 2.32 -2.79 15.40
N ASN A 92 3.02 -1.93 14.67
CA ASN A 92 2.61 -1.53 13.33
C ASN A 92 2.79 -2.68 12.34
N ARG A 93 3.84 -3.52 12.47
CA ARG A 93 4.03 -4.75 11.68
C ARG A 93 2.92 -5.76 11.94
N SER A 94 2.53 -5.96 13.20
CA SER A 94 1.39 -6.82 13.58
C SER A 94 0.02 -6.20 13.25
N LYS A 95 -0.08 -4.86 13.18
CA LYS A 95 -1.25 -4.09 12.75
C LYS A 95 -1.26 -3.75 11.25
N VAL A 96 -0.31 -4.23 10.43
CA VAL A 96 -0.52 -4.39 8.98
C VAL A 96 -1.47 -5.59 8.73
N ALA A 97 -2.42 -5.81 9.63
CA ALA A 97 -3.64 -6.55 9.42
C ALA A 97 -4.57 -5.67 8.60
N LEU A 98 -4.71 -5.97 7.29
CA LEU A 98 -5.84 -5.61 6.39
C LEU A 98 -6.33 -4.14 6.30
N ASN A 99 -5.89 -3.23 7.16
CA ASN A 99 -6.48 -1.92 7.40
C ASN A 99 -5.59 -0.78 6.89
N CYS A 100 -4.31 -1.07 6.58
CA CYS A 100 -3.38 -0.11 5.99
C CYS A 100 -3.38 -0.11 4.45
N VAL A 101 -4.14 -1.03 3.84
CA VAL A 101 -4.68 -0.82 2.49
C VAL A 101 -6.17 -0.59 2.72
N ARG A 102 -6.57 0.67 2.93
CA ARG A 102 -8.00 0.98 2.85
C ARG A 102 -8.40 0.63 1.43
N SER A 103 -9.17 -0.46 1.26
CA SER A 103 -9.78 -0.73 -0.03
C SER A 103 -10.62 0.50 -0.39
N LEU A 104 -10.78 0.78 -1.69
CA LEU A 104 -11.66 1.88 -2.12
C LEU A 104 -13.06 1.73 -1.51
N TYR A 105 -13.47 0.48 -1.24
CA TYR A 105 -14.65 0.14 -0.45
C TYR A 105 -14.60 0.68 0.99
N PHE A 106 -13.54 0.42 1.78
CA PHE A 106 -13.41 0.98 3.13
C PHE A 106 -13.32 2.51 3.13
N GLN A 107 -12.66 3.09 2.12
CA GLN A 107 -12.59 4.54 1.93
C GLN A 107 -13.93 5.14 1.48
N LEU A 108 -14.80 4.34 0.85
CA LEU A 108 -16.19 4.66 0.53
C LEU A 108 -17.12 4.55 1.75
N THR A 109 -16.90 3.55 2.60
CA THR A 109 -17.84 3.19 3.69
C THR A 109 -17.47 3.81 5.03
N THR A 110 -16.24 4.29 5.21
CA THR A 110 -15.79 4.90 6.47
C THR A 110 -15.11 6.24 6.24
N VAL A 111 -15.86 7.33 6.43
CA VAL A 111 -15.33 8.69 6.47
C VAL A 111 -15.32 9.12 7.93
N GLN A 112 -14.26 8.79 8.65
CA GLN A 112 -14.04 9.30 10.01
C GLN A 112 -12.92 10.34 9.94
N ARG A 113 -13.28 11.60 9.62
CA ARG A 113 -12.37 12.73 9.75
C ARG A 113 -12.67 13.44 11.07
N LYS A 114 -11.81 13.22 12.06
CA LYS A 114 -11.88 13.97 13.32
C LYS A 114 -11.49 15.43 13.06
N ARG A 115 -12.46 16.34 13.16
CA ARG A 115 -12.20 17.78 13.19
C ARG A 115 -11.82 18.16 14.62
N LYS A 116 -10.63 18.74 14.82
CA LYS A 116 -10.18 19.18 16.14
C LYS A 116 -10.86 20.52 16.46
N LEU A 117 -11.75 20.53 17.45
CA LEU A 117 -12.43 21.75 17.93
C LEU A 117 -11.73 22.38 19.15
N GLY A 118 -10.79 21.68 19.78
CA GLY A 118 -9.95 22.17 20.88
C GLY A 118 -8.94 21.11 21.35
N ASP A 119 -8.10 21.43 22.34
CA ASP A 119 -7.26 20.43 22.99
C ASP A 119 -8.13 19.44 23.77
N ASN A 120 -8.04 18.16 23.40
CA ASN A 120 -8.78 17.03 23.98
C ASN A 120 -10.33 17.07 23.87
N LEU A 121 -10.89 17.88 22.97
CA LEU A 121 -12.34 17.88 22.70
C LEU A 121 -12.62 17.52 21.24
N TYR A 122 -13.27 16.37 21.04
CA TYR A 122 -13.76 15.89 19.76
C TYR A 122 -15.28 15.73 19.87
N THR A 123 -16.05 16.42 19.03
CA THR A 123 -17.45 16.06 18.83
C THR A 123 -17.53 15.12 17.64
N GLU A 124 -18.15 13.96 17.85
CA GLU A 124 -18.62 13.10 16.78
C GLU A 124 -19.92 13.70 16.26
N GLU A 125 -19.82 14.76 15.45
CA GLU A 125 -20.97 15.20 14.68
C GLU A 125 -21.20 14.15 13.59
N ALA A 126 -22.26 13.37 13.74
CA ALA A 126 -22.85 12.62 12.64
C ALA A 126 -23.39 13.66 11.65
N GLU A 127 -22.51 14.19 10.80
CA GLU A 127 -22.92 14.91 9.60
C GLU A 127 -23.91 13.99 8.87
N THR A 128 -25.16 14.45 8.81
CA THR A 128 -26.27 13.78 8.14
C THR A 128 -25.75 13.27 6.81
N GLU A 129 -25.82 11.94 6.66
CA GLU A 129 -25.45 11.19 5.47
C GLU A 129 -26.10 11.88 4.25
N GLU A 130 -25.41 12.82 3.59
CA GLU A 130 -25.74 13.15 2.22
C GLU A 130 -25.59 11.83 1.50
N ALA A 131 -26.72 11.27 1.08
CA ALA A 131 -26.78 10.02 0.37
C ALA A 131 -26.03 10.22 -0.96
N ILE A 132 -24.70 10.16 -0.92
CA ILE A 132 -23.86 10.07 -2.10
C ILE A 132 -24.43 8.89 -2.84
N ALA A 133 -25.06 9.16 -3.99
CA ALA A 133 -25.70 8.13 -4.79
C ALA A 133 -24.71 6.98 -4.95
N LYS A 134 -25.04 5.84 -4.35
CA LYS A 134 -24.22 4.63 -4.39
C LYS A 134 -24.51 3.97 -5.73
N ASP A 135 -24.10 4.60 -6.82
CA ASP A 135 -24.29 4.11 -8.19
C ASP A 135 -22.95 3.86 -8.89
N ALA A 136 -23.03 3.18 -10.03
CA ALA A 136 -21.83 2.72 -10.73
C ALA A 136 -21.01 3.89 -11.29
N ASP A 137 -21.65 5.00 -11.66
CA ASP A 137 -20.98 6.16 -12.21
C ASP A 137 -20.15 6.87 -11.13
N THR A 138 -20.71 7.05 -9.92
CA THR A 138 -19.96 7.58 -8.77
C THR A 138 -18.78 6.69 -8.39
N TYR A 139 -18.91 5.36 -8.53
CA TYR A 139 -17.79 4.44 -8.32
C TYR A 139 -16.72 4.61 -9.41
N LEU A 140 -17.12 4.72 -10.68
CA LEU A 140 -16.20 4.95 -11.80
C LEU A 140 -15.43 6.26 -11.63
N ASP A 141 -16.06 7.34 -11.19
CA ASP A 141 -15.36 8.63 -10.95
C ASP A 141 -14.28 8.50 -9.86
N LYS A 142 -14.58 7.77 -8.79
CA LYS A 142 -13.61 7.49 -7.72
C LYS A 142 -12.50 6.55 -8.19
N LEU A 143 -12.84 5.55 -9.01
CA LEU A 143 -11.86 4.65 -9.61
C LEU A 143 -10.93 5.41 -10.55
N TYR A 144 -11.46 6.30 -11.40
CA TYR A 144 -10.69 7.18 -12.27
C TYR A 144 -9.71 8.02 -11.45
N THR A 145 -10.20 8.68 -10.39
CA THR A 145 -9.37 9.51 -9.50
C THR A 145 -8.26 8.69 -8.84
N LEU A 146 -8.55 7.47 -8.39
CA LEU A 146 -7.55 6.57 -7.82
C LEU A 146 -6.46 6.21 -8.84
N LEU A 147 -6.84 5.82 -10.05
CA LEU A 147 -5.92 5.38 -11.10
C LEU A 147 -5.04 6.54 -11.60
N LEU A 148 -5.61 7.75 -11.65
CA LEU A 148 -4.86 8.97 -11.92
C LEU A 148 -3.83 9.22 -10.81
N ALA A 149 -4.23 9.09 -9.53
CA ALA A 149 -3.31 9.27 -8.41
C ALA A 149 -2.17 8.24 -8.42
N TYR A 150 -2.44 6.98 -8.79
CA TYR A 150 -1.38 5.97 -8.98
C TYR A 150 -0.41 6.37 -10.09
N SER A 151 -0.93 6.86 -11.22
CA SER A 151 -0.10 7.30 -12.34
C SER A 151 0.77 8.50 -11.95
N MET A 152 0.21 9.47 -11.21
CA MET A 152 0.97 10.62 -10.70
C MET A 152 2.06 10.20 -9.71
N ALA A 153 1.77 9.24 -8.81
CA ALA A 153 2.78 8.72 -7.88
C ALA A 153 3.85 7.86 -8.57
N GLY A 154 3.49 7.20 -9.67
CA GLY A 154 4.34 6.29 -10.44
C GLY A 154 5.02 6.91 -11.65
N VAL A 155 4.91 8.22 -11.88
CA VAL A 155 5.47 8.91 -13.07
C VAL A 155 7.00 8.95 -13.10
N HIS A 156 7.64 8.63 -11.97
CA HIS A 156 9.09 8.64 -11.88
C HIS A 156 9.73 7.58 -12.77
N PRO A 157 10.86 7.89 -13.42
CA PRO A 157 11.58 6.95 -14.26
C PRO A 157 12.10 5.78 -13.43
N LEU A 158 12.03 4.57 -13.99
CA LEU A 158 12.55 3.37 -13.35
C LEU A 158 14.10 3.35 -13.39
N PRO A 159 14.78 2.70 -12.45
CA PRO A 159 16.22 2.60 -12.47
C PRO A 159 16.73 1.86 -13.72
N GLY A 160 17.76 2.40 -14.38
CA GLY A 160 18.42 1.75 -15.52
C GLY A 160 17.67 1.85 -16.85
N THR A 161 16.61 2.66 -16.93
CA THR A 161 15.88 2.91 -18.18
C THR A 161 16.57 3.98 -19.01
N ASP A 162 16.70 3.74 -20.30
CA ASP A 162 17.21 4.71 -21.27
C ASP A 162 16.02 5.42 -21.95
N PRO A 163 15.78 6.72 -21.69
CA PRO A 163 14.66 7.46 -22.28
C PRO A 163 14.68 7.47 -23.82
N ALA A 164 15.85 7.31 -24.45
CA ALA A 164 15.95 7.28 -25.91
C ALA A 164 15.21 6.08 -26.52
N LYS A 165 15.00 5.00 -25.75
CA LYS A 165 14.30 3.80 -26.20
C LYS A 165 12.78 3.96 -26.24
N GLU A 166 12.23 4.97 -25.58
CA GLU A 166 10.78 5.25 -25.56
C GLU A 166 10.25 5.62 -26.96
N VAL A 167 11.12 6.09 -27.86
CA VAL A 167 10.76 6.50 -29.23
C VAL A 167 10.42 5.30 -30.14
N SER A 168 10.76 4.08 -29.74
CA SER A 168 10.41 2.88 -30.52
C SER A 168 8.90 2.62 -30.49
N LEU A 169 8.32 2.28 -31.65
CA LEU A 169 6.91 1.90 -31.76
C LEU A 169 6.55 0.63 -30.98
N SER A 170 7.54 -0.19 -30.61
CA SER A 170 7.36 -1.39 -29.80
C SER A 170 7.62 -1.16 -28.31
N ALA A 171 8.04 0.04 -27.92
CA ALA A 171 8.38 0.36 -26.54
C ALA A 171 7.10 0.34 -25.68
N SER A 172 7.15 -0.37 -24.54
CA SER A 172 6.02 -0.36 -23.62
C SER A 172 6.26 0.68 -22.54
N SER A 173 5.29 1.57 -22.31
CA SER A 173 5.34 2.60 -21.27
C SER A 173 5.72 2.08 -19.86
N VAL A 174 5.33 0.84 -19.52
CA VAL A 174 5.67 0.16 -18.25
C VAL A 174 7.17 -0.12 -18.08
N GLU A 175 7.94 -0.06 -19.16
CA GLU A 175 9.40 -0.23 -19.12
C GLU A 175 10.11 1.02 -18.62
N PHE A 176 9.45 2.20 -18.68
CA PHE A 176 10.08 3.49 -18.39
C PHE A 176 9.66 4.09 -17.06
N VAL A 177 8.40 3.91 -16.64
CA VAL A 177 7.86 4.52 -15.42
C VAL A 177 7.16 3.51 -14.52
N GLY A 178 7.07 3.84 -13.23
CA GLY A 178 6.49 2.96 -12.21
C GLY A 178 5.02 2.62 -12.43
N VAL A 179 4.21 3.60 -12.83
CA VAL A 179 2.79 3.42 -13.20
C VAL A 179 2.45 4.34 -14.38
N PRO A 180 2.44 3.81 -15.61
CA PRO A 180 2.06 4.60 -16.77
C PRO A 180 0.57 4.94 -16.82
N LEU A 181 0.26 6.16 -17.28
CA LEU A 181 -1.13 6.64 -17.38
C LEU A 181 -1.95 5.84 -18.39
N ASP A 182 -1.36 5.48 -19.53
CA ASP A 182 -2.01 4.67 -20.57
C ASP A 182 -2.47 3.31 -20.03
N VAL A 183 -1.66 2.66 -19.19
CA VAL A 183 -2.03 1.38 -18.53
C VAL A 183 -3.14 1.58 -17.51
N ALA A 184 -3.02 2.60 -16.65
CA ALA A 184 -4.04 2.90 -15.65
C ALA A 184 -5.39 3.25 -16.31
N MET A 185 -5.36 4.00 -17.42
CA MET A 185 -6.55 4.36 -18.17
C MET A 185 -7.10 3.19 -18.98
N ALA A 186 -6.26 2.29 -19.51
CA ALA A 186 -6.73 1.07 -20.16
C ALA A 186 -7.59 0.23 -19.20
N TYR A 187 -7.16 0.08 -17.94
CA TYR A 187 -7.96 -0.59 -16.92
C TYR A 187 -9.28 0.14 -16.63
N TYR A 188 -9.25 1.48 -16.48
CA TYR A 188 -10.46 2.28 -16.27
C TYR A 188 -11.46 2.11 -17.41
N PHE A 189 -11.01 2.22 -18.66
CA PHE A 189 -11.88 2.09 -19.84
C PHE A 189 -12.40 0.67 -20.02
N ARG A 190 -11.62 -0.36 -19.66
CA ARG A 190 -12.11 -1.74 -19.57
C ARG A 190 -13.28 -1.83 -18.60
N ALA A 191 -13.12 -1.29 -17.39
CA ALA A 191 -14.18 -1.30 -16.38
C ALA A 191 -15.43 -0.54 -16.84
N LYS A 192 -15.26 0.67 -17.38
CA LYS A 192 -16.35 1.49 -17.92
C LYS A 192 -17.10 0.79 -19.05
N LYS A 193 -16.38 0.14 -19.98
CA LYS A 193 -16.97 -0.62 -21.09
C LYS A 193 -17.80 -1.80 -20.60
N CYS A 194 -17.28 -2.60 -19.66
CA CYS A 194 -18.01 -3.74 -19.10
C CYS A 194 -19.27 -3.31 -18.35
N VAL A 195 -19.18 -2.22 -17.57
CA VAL A 195 -20.32 -1.65 -16.84
C VAL A 195 -21.41 -1.16 -17.80
N ALA A 196 -21.04 -0.51 -18.90
CA ALA A 196 -21.98 -0.06 -19.91
C ALA A 196 -22.80 -1.22 -20.53
N ALA A 197 -22.19 -2.41 -20.65
CA ALA A 197 -22.85 -3.61 -21.17
C ALA A 197 -23.80 -4.30 -20.18
N LEU A 198 -23.81 -3.88 -18.90
CA LEU A 198 -24.67 -4.45 -17.86
C LEU A 198 -25.97 -3.66 -17.68
N ALA A 199 -27.01 -4.37 -17.25
CA ALA A 199 -28.26 -3.75 -16.79
C ALA A 199 -27.99 -2.82 -15.59
N PRO A 200 -28.60 -1.62 -15.51
CA PRO A 200 -28.30 -0.61 -14.50
C PRO A 200 -28.30 -1.13 -13.05
N SER A 201 -29.26 -2.00 -12.71
CA SER A 201 -29.40 -2.60 -11.38
C SER A 201 -28.22 -3.47 -10.93
N ARG A 202 -27.45 -4.04 -11.86
CA ARG A 202 -26.32 -4.93 -11.57
C ARG A 202 -24.96 -4.23 -11.63
N ARG A 203 -24.90 -3.02 -12.19
CA ARG A 203 -23.65 -2.32 -12.53
C ARG A 203 -22.74 -2.13 -11.33
N LEU A 204 -23.26 -1.55 -10.24
CA LEU A 204 -22.46 -1.22 -9.06
C LEU A 204 -21.90 -2.48 -8.41
N GLN A 205 -22.78 -3.44 -8.08
CA GLN A 205 -22.37 -4.65 -7.37
C GLN A 205 -21.33 -5.45 -8.16
N TRP A 206 -21.54 -5.60 -9.48
CA TRP A 206 -20.60 -6.31 -10.33
C TRP A 206 -19.26 -5.58 -10.44
N LEU A 207 -19.29 -4.26 -10.66
CA LEU A 207 -18.08 -3.44 -10.78
C LEU A 207 -17.24 -3.50 -9.49
N GLN A 208 -17.88 -3.34 -8.34
CA GLN A 208 -17.20 -3.41 -7.05
C GLN A 208 -16.53 -4.76 -6.83
N ALA A 209 -17.25 -5.85 -7.07
CA ALA A 209 -16.71 -7.19 -6.89
C ALA A 209 -15.49 -7.43 -7.81
N LYS A 210 -15.61 -7.08 -9.09
CA LYS A 210 -14.54 -7.29 -10.08
C LYS A 210 -13.32 -6.42 -9.82
N ASP A 211 -13.54 -5.15 -9.51
CA ASP A 211 -12.44 -4.23 -9.22
C ASP A 211 -11.71 -4.60 -7.92
N VAL A 212 -12.42 -5.04 -6.87
CA VAL A 212 -11.79 -5.51 -5.64
C VAL A 212 -10.97 -6.77 -5.89
N GLU A 213 -11.51 -7.73 -6.65
CA GLU A 213 -10.79 -8.96 -7.01
C GLU A 213 -9.48 -8.65 -7.74
N GLU A 214 -9.52 -7.78 -8.75
CA GLU A 214 -8.34 -7.37 -9.50
C GLU A 214 -7.31 -6.64 -8.66
N ARG A 215 -7.74 -5.64 -7.88
CA ARG A 215 -6.81 -4.88 -7.03
C ARG A 215 -6.23 -5.73 -5.90
N SER A 216 -6.93 -6.74 -5.43
CA SER A 216 -6.38 -7.71 -4.47
C SER A 216 -5.26 -8.55 -5.09
N GLU A 217 -5.41 -8.95 -6.35
CA GLU A 217 -4.37 -9.64 -7.12
C GLU A 217 -3.18 -8.71 -7.37
N TRP A 218 -3.41 -7.43 -7.69
CA TRP A 218 -2.34 -6.44 -7.85
C TRP A 218 -1.49 -6.30 -6.59
N VAL A 219 -2.15 -6.14 -5.44
CA VAL A 219 -1.45 -6.03 -4.14
C VAL A 219 -0.65 -7.29 -3.83
N THR A 220 -1.20 -8.46 -4.12
CA THR A 220 -0.53 -9.75 -3.89
C THR A 220 0.73 -9.85 -4.74
N ARG A 221 0.62 -9.66 -6.06
CA ARG A 221 1.76 -9.73 -6.99
C ARG A 221 2.80 -8.66 -6.74
N PHE A 222 2.39 -7.44 -6.44
CA PHE A 222 3.32 -6.35 -6.16
C PHE A 222 4.12 -6.56 -4.87
N ARG A 223 3.51 -7.17 -3.84
CA ARG A 223 4.22 -7.48 -2.58
C ARG A 223 5.14 -8.67 -2.69
N GLN A 224 4.78 -9.66 -3.49
CA GLN A 224 5.55 -10.90 -3.66
C GLN A 224 6.62 -10.79 -4.75
N GLY A 225 6.44 -9.88 -5.70
CA GLY A 225 7.34 -9.66 -6.83
C GLY A 225 8.23 -8.43 -6.67
N THR A 226 9.10 -8.24 -7.66
CA THR A 226 9.98 -7.07 -7.79
C THR A 226 9.56 -6.13 -8.92
N SER A 227 8.49 -6.47 -9.65
CA SER A 227 7.97 -5.68 -10.76
C SER A 227 7.31 -4.39 -10.29
N SER A 228 7.37 -3.33 -11.11
CA SER A 228 6.65 -2.08 -10.84
C SER A 228 5.14 -2.31 -10.83
N LEU A 229 4.40 -1.44 -10.15
CA LEU A 229 2.94 -1.55 -10.07
C LEU A 229 2.29 -1.46 -11.47
N GLY A 230 2.81 -0.65 -12.38
CA GLY A 230 2.34 -0.55 -13.77
C GLY A 230 2.49 -1.88 -14.53
N VAL A 231 3.61 -2.58 -14.37
CA VAL A 231 3.81 -3.92 -14.94
C VAL A 231 2.79 -4.89 -14.35
N VAL A 232 2.59 -4.87 -13.03
CA VAL A 232 1.62 -5.75 -12.36
C VAL A 232 0.19 -5.50 -12.87
N ILE A 233 -0.25 -4.24 -12.97
CA ILE A 233 -1.57 -3.89 -13.48
C ILE A 233 -1.75 -4.43 -14.90
N LYS A 234 -0.77 -4.20 -15.79
CA LYS A 234 -0.80 -4.68 -17.18
C LYS A 234 -0.91 -6.20 -17.26
N GLN A 235 -0.02 -6.93 -16.57
CA GLN A 235 -0.01 -8.39 -16.59
C GLN A 235 -1.28 -9.01 -16.03
N VAL A 236 -1.81 -8.45 -14.94
CA VAL A 236 -3.05 -8.95 -14.33
C VAL A 236 -4.23 -8.65 -15.25
N MET A 237 -4.27 -7.46 -15.85
CA MET A 237 -5.29 -7.07 -16.82
C MET A 237 -5.33 -8.05 -18.01
N GLU A 238 -4.17 -8.36 -18.61
CA GLU A 238 -4.04 -9.30 -19.72
C GLU A 238 -4.38 -10.75 -19.31
N ALA A 239 -3.82 -11.23 -18.20
CA ALA A 239 -4.02 -12.60 -17.75
C ALA A 239 -5.47 -12.90 -17.35
N ARG A 240 -6.23 -11.88 -16.95
CA ARG A 240 -7.60 -11.99 -16.45
C ARG A 240 -8.63 -11.38 -17.40
N ASP A 241 -8.27 -11.11 -18.65
CA ASP A 241 -9.18 -10.47 -19.62
C ASP A 241 -10.49 -11.24 -19.78
N ALA A 242 -10.41 -12.58 -19.81
CA ALA A 242 -11.58 -13.47 -19.85
C ALA A 242 -12.54 -13.28 -18.65
N HIS A 243 -12.04 -12.89 -17.48
CA HIS A 243 -12.86 -12.68 -16.28
C HIS A 243 -13.70 -11.40 -16.32
N TRP A 244 -13.40 -10.51 -17.26
CA TRP A 244 -14.08 -9.24 -17.48
C TRP A 244 -15.14 -9.31 -18.58
N VAL A 245 -15.25 -10.43 -19.29
CA VAL A 245 -16.29 -10.64 -20.31
C VAL A 245 -17.66 -10.68 -19.64
N VAL A 246 -18.53 -9.73 -19.99
CA VAL A 246 -19.92 -9.72 -19.56
C VAL A 246 -20.71 -10.69 -20.43
N THR A 247 -21.09 -11.83 -19.88
CA THR A 247 -21.99 -12.76 -20.57
C THR A 247 -23.37 -12.12 -20.67
N SER A 248 -23.70 -11.61 -21.86
CA SER A 248 -25.05 -11.16 -22.16
C SER A 248 -25.97 -12.39 -22.23
N PRO A 249 -27.13 -12.39 -21.55
CA PRO A 249 -28.09 -13.50 -21.64
C PRO A 249 -28.62 -13.72 -23.07
N ALA A 250 -28.43 -12.78 -24.00
CA ALA A 250 -28.81 -12.94 -25.40
C ALA A 250 -27.95 -13.97 -26.17
N ALA A 251 -26.74 -14.31 -25.69
CA ALA A 251 -25.85 -15.24 -26.39
C ALA A 251 -26.09 -16.73 -26.04
N ALA A 252 -26.87 -17.02 -24.99
CA ALA A 252 -27.14 -18.40 -24.55
C ALA A 252 -28.32 -19.07 -25.28
N SER A 253 -29.11 -18.33 -26.07
CA SER A 253 -30.32 -18.85 -26.73
C SER A 253 -30.11 -19.31 -28.18
N GLY A 254 -28.86 -19.37 -28.67
CA GLY A 254 -28.54 -19.66 -30.07
C GLY A 254 -28.09 -21.08 -30.38
N ALA A 255 -28.25 -22.04 -29.47
CA ALA A 255 -27.81 -23.42 -29.68
C ALA A 255 -28.89 -24.41 -29.23
N GLY A 256 -29.91 -24.61 -30.07
CA GLY A 256 -30.90 -25.65 -29.82
C GLY A 256 -32.08 -25.63 -30.77
N GLU A 257 -31.88 -25.95 -32.05
CA GLU A 257 -32.86 -26.73 -32.84
C GLU A 257 -32.25 -27.13 -34.20
N GLN A 258 -31.63 -28.30 -34.26
CA GLN A 258 -31.52 -29.05 -35.50
C GLN A 258 -32.72 -30.00 -35.55
N GLN A 259 -33.75 -29.53 -36.25
CA GLN A 259 -34.93 -30.30 -36.58
C GLN A 259 -34.53 -31.40 -37.57
N ALA A 260 -34.55 -32.65 -37.09
CA ALA A 260 -34.34 -33.84 -37.90
C ALA A 260 -35.53 -34.03 -38.85
N THR A 261 -35.36 -33.68 -40.12
CA THR A 261 -36.26 -34.08 -41.20
C THR A 261 -35.82 -35.45 -41.74
N GLY A 262 -36.38 -36.51 -41.14
CA GLY A 262 -36.24 -37.88 -41.63
C GLY A 262 -36.92 -38.06 -42.98
N GLY A 263 -36.13 -38.12 -44.05
CA GLY A 263 -36.58 -38.52 -45.39
C GLY A 263 -36.95 -40.00 -45.42
N LYS A 264 -38.24 -40.28 -45.63
CA LYS A 264 -38.76 -41.60 -45.98
C LYS A 264 -38.28 -41.97 -47.39
N ALA A 265 -37.28 -42.84 -47.50
CA ALA A 265 -36.99 -43.59 -48.71
C ALA A 265 -37.72 -44.94 -48.64
N GLY A 266 -38.79 -45.09 -49.43
CA GLY A 266 -39.44 -46.38 -49.65
C GLY A 266 -38.66 -47.18 -50.68
N CYS A 267 -38.26 -48.41 -50.31
CA CYS A 267 -37.87 -49.44 -51.26
C CYS A 267 -38.22 -50.82 -50.68
N GLY A 268 -38.90 -51.65 -51.49
CA GLY A 268 -39.31 -53.04 -51.22
C GLY A 268 -40.81 -53.19 -51.01
N CYS A 269 -41.56 -54.11 -51.62
CA CYS A 269 -41.29 -55.23 -52.53
C CYS A 269 -42.61 -55.62 -53.22
N ALA A 270 -42.57 -56.02 -54.49
CA ALA A 270 -43.29 -57.14 -55.11
C ALA A 270 -43.14 -57.05 -56.63
#